data_AF-A0A2D8AAX3-F1
#
_entry.id   AF-A0A2D8AAX3-F1
#
_cell.length_a   1.000
_cell.length_b   1.000
_cell.length_c   1.000
_cell.angle_alpha   90.00
_cell.angle_beta   90.00
_cell.angle_gamma   90.00
#
_symmetry.space_group_name_H-M   'P 1'
#
loop_
_entity.id
_entity.type
_entity.pdbx_description
1 polymer ?
#
loop_
_entity_poly.entity_id
_entity_poly.type
_entity_poly.pdbx_seq_one_letter_code
_entity_poly.pdbx_strand_id
1 'polypeptide(L)'
;MSNDQFIPSETAEAELIEKNSRFIGLVFPVSNDAGIRHELEKLRTAHPKANHVVWASRLAGELHPAEGFSDDGEPSGTAGMPVLKQLQHDALLNCLVCVVRYFGGTKLGTGGLQRAYSRSARMALTALADAGALRSYQPQYNARIACSFQDQSDIRHLLSQMNIRVCDEGFTTEGVILTIEGDRPSLNRLRDSIGTLFHKAEFHEAEFQNAEF
;
A
#
# COMPACT_ATOMS: atom_id res chain seq x y z
N MET A 1 -13.46 -16.12 9.03
CA MET A 1 -13.39 -14.77 9.63
C MET A 1 -12.94 -13.86 8.51
N SER A 2 -13.71 -12.83 8.14
CA SER A 2 -13.21 -11.86 7.16
C SER A 2 -11.93 -11.26 7.74
N ASN A 3 -10.82 -11.42 7.05
CA ASN A 3 -9.57 -10.80 7.44
C ASN A 3 -9.60 -9.40 6.82
N ASP A 4 -10.52 -8.55 7.30
CA ASP A 4 -10.72 -7.23 6.74
C ASP A 4 -9.43 -6.43 6.95
N GLN A 5 -8.74 -6.19 5.84
CA GLN A 5 -7.52 -5.40 5.79
C GLN A 5 -7.87 -3.97 5.40
N PHE A 6 -7.07 -3.03 5.87
CA PHE A 6 -7.30 -1.62 5.64
C PHE A 6 -6.10 -0.95 4.98
N ILE A 7 -6.35 0.12 4.25
CA ILE A 7 -5.31 1.00 3.72
C ILE A 7 -5.56 2.44 4.19
N PRO A 8 -4.49 3.21 4.46
CA PRO A 8 -4.61 4.66 4.60
C PRO A 8 -4.99 5.29 3.26
N SER A 9 -5.85 6.31 3.29
CA SER A 9 -6.16 7.16 2.12
C SER A 9 -5.51 8.54 2.19
N GLU A 10 -5.04 8.93 3.37
CA GLU A 10 -4.36 10.19 3.63
C GLU A 10 -3.17 9.95 4.57
N THR A 11 -2.36 10.98 4.77
CA THR A 11 -1.31 10.99 5.78
C THR A 11 -1.84 11.43 7.13
N ALA A 12 -1.26 10.94 8.22
CA ALA A 12 -1.55 11.44 9.57
C ALA A 12 -0.28 11.51 10.40
N GLU A 13 -0.26 12.39 11.39
CA GLU A 13 0.85 12.52 12.33
C GLU A 13 0.36 12.68 13.77
N ALA A 14 1.20 12.27 14.71
CA ALA A 14 1.00 12.52 16.13
C ALA A 14 2.35 12.63 16.86
N GLU A 15 2.38 13.46 17.91
CA GLU A 15 3.57 13.69 18.71
C GLU A 15 3.46 13.08 20.11
N LEU A 16 4.55 12.46 20.56
CA LEU A 16 4.74 11.91 21.90
C LEU A 16 6.01 12.47 22.53
N ILE A 17 5.90 13.00 23.74
CA ILE A 17 7.06 13.33 24.59
C ILE A 17 7.21 12.27 25.68
N GLU A 18 8.38 11.62 25.74
CA GLU A 18 8.70 10.59 26.72
C GLU A 18 10.13 10.82 27.26
N LYS A 19 10.26 11.09 28.56
CA LYS A 19 11.55 11.39 29.21
C LYS A 19 12.37 12.44 28.44
N ASN A 20 11.73 13.55 28.10
CA ASN A 20 12.26 14.66 27.28
C ASN A 20 12.64 14.30 25.84
N SER A 21 12.57 13.03 25.44
CA SER A 21 12.72 12.65 24.04
C SER A 21 11.41 12.93 23.31
N ARG A 22 11.49 13.50 22.12
CA ARG A 22 10.35 13.80 21.25
C ARG A 22 10.28 12.75 20.15
N PHE A 23 9.11 12.14 19.99
CA PHE A 23 8.79 11.16 18.97
C PHE A 23 7.64 11.72 18.12
N ILE A 24 7.83 11.77 16.81
CA ILE A 24 6.80 12.19 15.87
C ILE A 24 6.48 10.96 15.03
N GLY A 25 5.31 10.37 15.25
CA GLY A 25 4.81 9.26 14.44
C GLY A 25 4.10 9.82 13.21
N LEU A 26 4.40 9.30 12.03
CA LEU A 26 3.79 9.69 10.77
C LEU A 26 3.35 8.45 10.00
N VAL A 27 2.20 8.55 9.35
CA VAL A 27 1.59 7.50 8.52
C VAL A 27 1.52 8.00 7.09
N PHE A 28 1.95 7.17 6.14
CA PHE A 28 1.93 7.48 4.71
C PHE A 28 1.27 6.36 3.91
N PRO A 29 0.35 6.69 2.97
CA PRO A 29 -0.13 5.75 1.98
C PRO A 29 0.95 5.49 0.93
N VAL A 30 1.38 4.23 0.79
CA VAL A 30 2.40 3.81 -0.18
C VAL A 30 2.06 2.42 -0.71
N SER A 31 2.20 2.19 -2.01
CA SER A 31 1.86 0.90 -2.63
C SER A 31 3.07 0.11 -3.14
N ASN A 32 4.28 0.67 -3.02
CA ASN A 32 5.51 0.06 -3.53
C ASN A 32 6.76 0.63 -2.84
N ASP A 33 7.90 -0.02 -3.07
CA ASP A 33 9.19 0.38 -2.49
C ASP A 33 9.70 1.75 -2.97
N ALA A 34 9.31 2.18 -4.16
CA ALA A 34 9.68 3.51 -4.66
C ALA A 34 8.98 4.61 -3.85
N GLY A 35 7.70 4.43 -3.52
CA GLY A 35 6.95 5.33 -2.63
C GLY A 35 7.54 5.37 -1.22
N ILE A 36 7.98 4.23 -0.69
CA ILE A 36 8.66 4.17 0.61
C ILE A 36 9.94 5.01 0.59
N ARG A 37 10.80 4.81 -0.41
CA ARG A 37 12.07 5.56 -0.52
C ARG A 37 11.83 7.06 -0.64
N HIS A 38 10.86 7.47 -1.47
CA HIS A 38 10.50 8.87 -1.67
C HIS A 38 10.07 9.56 -0.37
N GLU A 39 9.19 8.93 0.41
CA GLU A 39 8.74 9.52 1.68
C GLU A 39 9.85 9.55 2.73
N LEU A 40 10.70 8.52 2.80
CA LEU A 40 11.87 8.52 3.70
C LEU A 40 12.87 9.64 3.37
N GLU A 41 13.14 9.88 2.09
CA GLU A 41 14.03 10.96 1.64
C GLU A 41 13.46 12.33 2.05
N LYS A 42 12.19 12.60 1.74
CA LYS A 42 11.51 13.83 2.18
C LYS A 42 11.58 14.01 3.70
N LEU A 43 11.33 12.96 4.46
CA LEU A 43 11.29 13.03 5.92
C LEU A 43 12.67 13.35 6.49
N ARG A 44 13.74 12.75 5.95
CA ARG A 44 15.11 13.07 6.35
C ARG A 44 15.49 14.51 6.00
N THR A 45 15.05 15.02 4.85
CA THR A 45 15.24 16.43 4.48
C THR A 45 14.46 17.38 5.39
N ALA A 46 13.24 17.03 5.81
CA ALA A 46 12.42 17.82 6.72
C ALA A 46 12.94 17.79 8.17
N HIS A 47 13.59 16.69 8.57
CA HIS A 47 14.10 16.48 9.93
C HIS A 47 15.62 16.24 9.98
N PRO A 48 16.46 17.20 9.51
CA PRO A 48 17.90 16.99 9.38
C PRO A 48 18.64 16.86 10.72
N LYS A 49 17.98 17.22 11.83
CA LYS A 49 18.51 17.13 13.20
C LYS A 49 17.97 15.94 13.98
N ALA A 50 17.16 15.08 13.37
CA ALA A 50 16.66 13.89 14.03
C ALA A 50 17.81 12.94 14.37
N ASN A 51 17.72 12.28 15.52
CA ASN A 51 18.67 11.24 15.88
C ASN A 51 18.39 9.96 15.09
N HIS A 52 17.11 9.62 14.93
CA HIS A 52 16.65 8.42 14.25
C HIS A 52 15.36 8.72 13.47
N VAL A 53 15.26 8.12 12.30
CA VAL A 53 14.06 8.02 11.46
C VAL A 53 13.76 6.53 11.30
N VAL A 54 13.13 5.99 12.33
CA VAL A 54 12.71 4.60 12.40
C VAL A 54 11.50 4.42 11.50
N TRP A 55 11.37 3.27 10.84
CA TRP A 55 10.20 3.01 10.01
C TRP A 55 9.81 1.53 9.99
N ALA A 56 8.55 1.30 9.66
CA ALA A 56 8.05 0.00 9.22
C ALA A 56 7.01 0.19 8.11
N SER A 57 6.91 -0.78 7.22
CA SER A 57 5.95 -0.81 6.14
C SER A 57 5.32 -2.17 5.99
N ARG A 58 4.09 -2.17 5.46
CA ARG A 58 3.39 -3.38 5.00
C ARG A 58 2.77 -3.05 3.66
N LEU A 59 3.21 -3.74 2.61
CA LEU A 59 2.68 -3.62 1.26
C LEU A 59 1.82 -4.84 0.95
N ALA A 60 0.71 -4.64 0.24
CA ALA A 60 -0.10 -5.75 -0.23
C ALA A 60 0.73 -6.64 -1.16
N GLY A 61 0.57 -7.96 -1.01
CA GLY A 61 1.24 -8.97 -1.84
C GLY A 61 0.27 -10.11 -2.18
N GLU A 62 0.67 -10.97 -3.11
CA GLU A 62 -0.22 -12.01 -3.66
C GLU A 62 -0.62 -13.08 -2.65
N LEU A 63 0.34 -13.58 -1.88
CA LEU A 63 0.14 -14.63 -0.88
C LEU A 63 0.13 -14.06 0.54
N HIS A 64 1.06 -13.15 0.82
CA HIS A 64 1.21 -12.47 2.09
C HIS A 64 1.72 -11.04 1.87
N PRO A 65 1.45 -10.11 2.80
CA PRO A 65 2.01 -8.77 2.74
C PRO A 65 3.55 -8.81 2.74
N ALA A 66 4.17 -7.96 1.93
CA ALA A 66 5.60 -7.70 2.03
C ALA A 66 5.83 -6.72 3.19
N GLU A 67 6.64 -7.11 4.16
CA GLU A 67 6.88 -6.35 5.38
C GLU A 67 8.35 -5.92 5.46
N GLY A 68 8.57 -4.67 5.83
CA GLY A 68 9.92 -4.11 6.03
C GLY A 68 9.97 -3.24 7.28
N PHE A 69 11.14 -3.13 7.90
CA PHE A 69 11.36 -2.17 8.99
C PHE A 69 12.84 -1.82 9.12
N SER A 70 13.12 -0.70 9.80
CA SER A 70 14.46 -0.27 10.17
C SER A 70 14.46 0.35 11.56
N ASP A 71 15.43 -0.02 12.38
CA ASP A 71 15.70 0.60 13.68
C ASP A 71 16.53 1.91 13.54
N ASP A 72 17.02 2.26 12.35
CA ASP A 72 17.81 3.48 12.05
C ASP A 72 18.88 3.85 13.09
N GLY A 73 19.64 2.85 13.56
CA GLY A 73 20.71 3.06 14.55
C GLY A 73 20.27 2.99 16.01
N GLU A 74 18.98 2.78 16.29
CA GLU A 74 18.51 2.32 17.61
C GLU A 74 19.01 0.88 17.90
N PRO A 75 19.01 0.45 19.17
CA PRO A 75 19.29 -0.94 19.51
C PRO A 75 18.35 -1.89 18.76
N SER A 76 18.93 -2.95 18.20
CA SER A 76 18.22 -3.87 17.31
C SER A 76 16.94 -4.44 17.93
N GLY A 77 15.84 -4.39 17.17
CA GLY A 77 14.51 -4.87 17.56
C GLY A 77 13.82 -4.00 18.61
N THR A 78 14.35 -2.82 18.94
CA THR A 78 13.73 -1.93 19.95
C THR A 78 12.87 -0.83 19.35
N ALA A 79 12.86 -0.64 18.03
CA ALA A 79 12.16 0.47 17.39
C ALA A 79 11.29 0.04 16.20
N GLY A 80 11.89 -0.36 15.08
CA GLY A 80 11.17 -0.68 13.83
C GLY A 80 10.22 -1.87 13.99
N MET A 81 10.65 -2.92 14.69
CA MET A 81 9.80 -4.09 14.96
C MET A 81 8.54 -3.74 15.79
N PRO A 82 8.63 -2.97 16.90
CA PRO A 82 7.44 -2.42 17.57
C PRO A 82 6.47 -1.64 16.67
N VAL A 83 6.97 -0.85 15.72
CA VAL A 83 6.14 -0.12 14.75
C VAL A 83 5.45 -1.09 13.80
N LEU A 84 6.18 -2.07 13.25
CA LEU A 84 5.63 -3.10 12.36
C LEU A 84 4.49 -3.88 13.04
N LYS A 85 4.66 -4.22 14.32
CA LYS A 85 3.63 -4.91 15.11
C LYS A 85 2.33 -4.11 15.24
N GLN A 86 2.38 -2.78 15.24
CA GLN A 86 1.14 -1.98 15.21
C GLN A 86 0.43 -2.11 13.86
N LEU A 87 1.17 -2.02 12.75
CA LEU A 87 0.62 -2.23 11.42
C LEU A 87 0.01 -3.64 11.25
N GLN A 88 0.64 -4.66 11.81
CA GLN A 88 0.13 -6.04 11.84
C GLN A 88 -1.16 -6.15 12.66
N HIS A 89 -1.17 -5.56 13.87
CA HIS A 89 -2.33 -5.58 14.77
C HIS A 89 -3.56 -4.92 14.13
N ASP A 90 -3.35 -3.78 13.47
CA ASP A 90 -4.43 -3.01 12.83
C ASP A 90 -4.76 -3.52 11.41
N ALA A 91 -4.17 -4.66 10.99
CA ALA A 91 -4.35 -5.27 9.67
C ALA A 91 -4.13 -4.29 8.50
N LEU A 92 -3.21 -3.34 8.67
CA LEU A 92 -2.93 -2.30 7.68
C LEU A 92 -2.01 -2.81 6.57
N LEU A 93 -2.34 -2.44 5.34
CA LEU A 93 -1.57 -2.65 4.13
C LEU A 93 -1.34 -1.32 3.41
N ASN A 94 -0.46 -1.36 2.40
CA ASN A 94 -0.07 -0.21 1.59
C ASN A 94 0.24 1.03 2.44
N CYS A 95 1.03 0.80 3.48
CA CYS A 95 1.26 1.76 4.54
C CYS A 95 2.74 1.77 4.93
N LEU A 96 3.27 2.97 5.11
CA LEU A 96 4.55 3.25 5.74
C LEU A 96 4.28 4.05 7.01
N VAL A 97 4.81 3.58 8.13
CA VAL A 97 4.85 4.36 9.38
C VAL A 97 6.28 4.69 9.69
N CYS A 98 6.54 5.98 9.87
CA CYS A 98 7.81 6.50 10.31
C CYS A 98 7.69 7.07 11.72
N VAL A 99 8.75 6.96 12.52
CA VAL A 99 8.87 7.62 13.81
C VAL A 99 10.17 8.40 13.83
N VAL A 100 10.05 9.73 13.79
CA VAL A 100 11.18 10.64 13.92
C VAL A 100 11.46 10.85 15.40
N ARG A 101 12.68 10.61 15.83
CA ARG A 101 13.09 10.78 17.23
C ARG A 101 14.13 11.89 17.38
N TYR A 102 13.89 12.77 18.35
CA TYR A 102 14.87 13.69 18.92
C TYR A 102 15.17 13.27 20.36
N PHE A 103 16.45 13.02 20.66
CA PHE A 103 16.90 12.56 21.97
C PHE A 103 16.87 13.67 23.01
N GLY A 104 16.22 13.39 24.14
CA GLY A 104 16.02 14.36 25.24
C GLY A 104 17.07 14.36 26.34
N GLY A 105 18.25 13.76 26.13
CA GLY A 105 19.31 13.68 27.14
C GLY A 105 19.14 12.54 28.16
N THR A 106 17.96 11.93 28.28
CA THR A 106 17.71 10.80 29.20
C THR A 106 17.49 9.50 28.44
N LYS A 107 18.27 8.45 28.76
CA LYS A 107 18.11 7.12 28.15
C LYS A 107 16.82 6.45 28.61
N LEU A 108 16.07 5.87 27.68
CA LEU A 108 14.81 5.15 27.96
C LEU A 108 15.04 3.68 28.36
N GLY A 109 16.18 3.09 27.99
CA GLY A 109 16.41 1.63 28.05
C GLY A 109 15.61 0.88 26.98
N THR A 110 15.94 -0.39 26.74
CA THR A 110 15.36 -1.20 25.64
C THR A 110 13.84 -1.30 25.73
N GLY A 111 13.31 -1.65 26.90
CA GLY A 111 11.85 -1.73 27.10
C GLY A 111 11.15 -0.38 27.03
N GLY A 112 11.84 0.72 27.39
CA GLY A 112 11.30 2.06 27.24
C GLY A 112 11.20 2.49 25.77
N LEU A 113 12.21 2.17 24.97
CA LEU A 113 12.20 2.42 23.52
C LEU A 113 11.08 1.66 22.83
N GLN A 114 10.95 0.35 23.09
CA GLN A 114 9.89 -0.46 22.49
C GLN A 114 8.49 0.11 22.77
N ARG A 115 8.24 0.54 24.02
CA ARG A 115 6.96 1.17 24.38
C ARG A 115 6.78 2.53 23.73
N ALA A 116 7.81 3.37 23.68
CA ALA A 116 7.73 4.69 23.07
C ALA A 116 7.46 4.62 21.56
N TYR A 117 8.18 3.77 20.82
CA TYR A 117 7.97 3.57 19.38
C TYR A 117 6.60 2.97 19.07
N SER A 118 6.19 1.95 19.81
CA SER A 118 4.85 1.36 19.68
C SER A 118 3.74 2.40 19.93
N ARG A 119 3.86 3.19 21.01
CA ARG A 119 2.88 4.23 21.36
C ARG A 119 2.86 5.35 20.33
N SER A 120 4.02 5.80 19.86
CA SER A 120 4.11 6.86 18.83
C SER A 120 3.43 6.43 17.54
N ALA A 121 3.69 5.21 17.06
CA ALA A 121 3.02 4.66 15.89
C ALA A 121 1.50 4.56 16.10
N ARG A 122 1.08 4.00 17.24
CA ARG A 122 -0.35 3.86 17.57
C ARG A 122 -1.09 5.20 17.62
N MET A 123 -0.47 6.24 18.15
CA MET A 123 -1.06 7.58 18.21
C MET A 123 -1.30 8.14 16.80
N ALA A 124 -0.35 7.98 15.88
CA ALA A 124 -0.50 8.43 14.50
C ALA A 124 -1.57 7.62 13.74
N LEU A 125 -1.63 6.30 13.97
CA LEU A 125 -2.67 5.43 13.41
C LEU A 125 -4.07 5.76 13.96
N THR A 126 -4.17 6.12 15.24
CA THR A 126 -5.44 6.57 15.84
C THR A 126 -5.86 7.91 15.24
N ALA A 127 -4.94 8.85 15.06
CA ALA A 127 -5.24 10.12 14.39
C ALA A 127 -5.75 9.91 12.94
N LEU A 128 -5.15 8.97 12.20
CA LEU A 128 -5.64 8.58 10.87
C LEU A 128 -7.08 8.02 10.92
N ALA A 129 -7.36 7.16 11.89
CA ALA A 129 -8.68 6.56 12.07
C ALA A 129 -9.74 7.60 12.46
N ASP A 130 -9.42 8.50 13.40
CA ASP A 130 -10.29 9.58 13.86
C ASP A 130 -10.62 10.57 12.73
N ALA A 131 -9.69 10.77 11.79
CA ALA A 131 -9.91 11.54 10.58
C ALA A 131 -10.79 10.82 9.53
N GLY A 132 -11.17 9.56 9.76
CA GLY A 132 -11.95 8.77 8.81
C GLY A 132 -11.17 8.40 7.55
N ALA A 133 -9.84 8.39 7.62
CA ALA A 133 -8.95 8.18 6.47
C ALA A 133 -8.56 6.71 6.25
N LEU A 134 -9.22 5.76 6.94
CA LEU A 134 -9.09 4.33 6.68
C LEU A 134 -10.12 3.85 5.65
N ARG A 135 -9.67 2.99 4.73
CA ARG A 135 -10.50 2.36 3.70
C ARG A 135 -10.28 0.86 3.72
N SER A 136 -11.32 0.08 3.43
CA SER A 136 -11.17 -1.36 3.23
C SER A 136 -10.28 -1.63 2.03
N TYR A 137 -9.31 -2.52 2.20
CA TYR A 137 -8.48 -2.97 1.10
C TYR A 137 -9.28 -3.90 0.19
N GLN A 138 -9.33 -3.56 -1.10
CA GLN A 138 -9.92 -4.40 -2.13
C GLN A 138 -8.85 -4.75 -3.15
N PRO A 139 -8.35 -6.00 -3.19
CA PRO A 139 -7.36 -6.44 -4.16
C PRO A 139 -7.86 -6.20 -5.59
N GLN A 140 -7.03 -5.53 -6.39
CA GLN A 140 -7.23 -5.35 -7.82
C GLN A 140 -6.24 -6.24 -8.56
N TYR A 141 -6.68 -6.81 -9.68
CA TYR A 141 -5.88 -7.67 -10.53
C TYR A 141 -5.94 -7.17 -11.96
N ASN A 142 -4.86 -7.41 -12.71
CA ASN A 142 -4.78 -7.06 -14.11
C ASN A 142 -5.11 -8.26 -15.00
N ALA A 143 -5.73 -7.98 -16.13
CA ALA A 143 -5.93 -8.92 -17.22
C ALA A 143 -5.86 -8.17 -18.57
N ARG A 144 -5.88 -8.91 -19.67
CA ARG A 144 -5.94 -8.33 -21.01
C ARG A 144 -7.12 -8.88 -21.79
N ILE A 145 -7.68 -8.04 -22.63
CA ILE A 145 -8.70 -8.42 -23.61
C ILE A 145 -8.19 -8.04 -24.98
N ALA A 146 -8.01 -9.03 -25.85
CA ALA A 146 -7.86 -8.79 -27.28
C ALA A 146 -9.26 -8.76 -27.90
N CYS A 147 -9.60 -7.72 -28.64
CA CYS A 147 -10.90 -7.58 -29.28
C CYS A 147 -10.81 -6.86 -30.63
N SER A 148 -11.82 -7.04 -31.48
CA SER A 148 -11.89 -6.34 -32.76
C SER A 148 -12.20 -4.84 -32.59
N PHE A 149 -11.88 -4.04 -33.60
CA PHE A 149 -12.26 -2.61 -33.63
C PHE A 149 -13.78 -2.38 -33.57
N GLN A 150 -14.58 -3.36 -33.99
CA GLN A 150 -16.04 -3.26 -34.01
C GLN A 150 -16.61 -3.48 -32.60
N ASP A 151 -16.02 -4.42 -31.84
CA ASP A 151 -16.53 -4.82 -30.52
C ASP A 151 -16.02 -3.92 -29.38
N GLN A 152 -14.95 -3.15 -29.61
CA GLN A 152 -14.25 -2.42 -28.55
C GLN A 152 -15.16 -1.47 -27.73
N SER A 153 -16.15 -0.81 -28.37
CA SER A 153 -17.01 0.15 -27.70
C SER A 153 -17.98 -0.53 -26.74
N ASP A 154 -18.57 -1.64 -27.18
CA ASP A 154 -19.51 -2.44 -26.39
C ASP A 154 -18.78 -3.16 -25.25
N ILE A 155 -17.56 -3.65 -25.50
CA ILE A 155 -16.70 -4.23 -24.46
C ILE A 155 -16.37 -3.18 -23.39
N ARG A 156 -15.97 -1.96 -23.77
CA ARG A 156 -15.72 -0.88 -22.80
C ARG A 156 -16.95 -0.53 -21.99
N HIS A 157 -18.13 -0.55 -22.61
CA HIS A 157 -19.38 -0.35 -21.90
C HIS A 157 -19.62 -1.45 -20.87
N LEU A 158 -19.47 -2.72 -21.25
CA LEU A 158 -19.58 -3.87 -20.35
C LEU A 158 -18.60 -3.78 -19.17
N LEU A 159 -17.33 -3.47 -19.45
CA LEU A 159 -16.28 -3.29 -18.43
C LEU A 159 -16.71 -2.24 -17.38
N SER A 160 -17.23 -1.10 -17.83
CA SER A 160 -17.69 -0.04 -16.93
C SER A 160 -18.86 -0.47 -16.03
N GLN A 161 -19.80 -1.26 -16.56
CA GLN A 161 -20.93 -1.80 -15.79
C GLN A 161 -20.49 -2.80 -14.72
N MET A 162 -19.34 -3.45 -14.94
CA MET A 162 -18.75 -4.42 -14.02
C MET A 162 -17.76 -3.79 -13.04
N ASN A 163 -17.60 -2.46 -13.03
CA ASN A 163 -16.55 -1.74 -12.29
C ASN A 163 -15.12 -2.21 -12.63
N ILE A 164 -14.90 -2.64 -13.87
CA ILE A 164 -13.58 -3.01 -14.38
C ILE A 164 -13.04 -1.80 -15.16
N ARG A 165 -11.84 -1.34 -14.80
CA ARG A 165 -11.19 -0.18 -15.43
C ARG A 165 -10.34 -0.63 -16.59
N VAL A 166 -10.24 0.21 -17.63
CA VAL A 166 -9.20 0.09 -18.66
C VAL A 166 -8.04 0.98 -18.23
N CYS A 167 -6.86 0.37 -18.05
CA CYS A 167 -5.67 1.05 -17.55
C CYS A 167 -4.69 1.41 -18.67
N ASP A 168 -4.70 0.65 -19.77
CA ASP A 168 -3.86 0.87 -20.94
C ASP A 168 -4.50 0.24 -22.18
N GLU A 169 -4.09 0.68 -23.37
CA GLU A 169 -4.56 0.14 -24.64
C GLU A 169 -3.45 0.07 -25.70
N GLY A 170 -3.40 -1.06 -26.40
CA GLY A 170 -2.53 -1.29 -27.54
C GLY A 170 -3.33 -1.55 -28.80
N PHE A 171 -2.82 -1.10 -29.95
CA PHE A 171 -3.44 -1.32 -31.25
C PHE A 171 -2.64 -2.36 -32.04
N THR A 172 -3.35 -3.28 -32.68
CA THR A 172 -2.78 -4.25 -33.61
C THR A 172 -3.37 -4.05 -35.00
N THR A 173 -2.90 -4.81 -35.98
CA THR A 173 -3.49 -4.83 -37.33
C THR A 173 -4.92 -5.38 -37.34
N GLU A 174 -5.31 -6.17 -36.34
CA GLU A 174 -6.57 -6.91 -36.31
C GLU A 174 -7.56 -6.36 -35.27
N GLY A 175 -7.11 -5.48 -34.36
CA GLY A 175 -7.98 -4.92 -33.33
C GLY A 175 -7.23 -4.17 -32.22
N VAL A 176 -7.75 -4.29 -31.00
CA VAL A 176 -7.30 -3.57 -29.81
C VAL A 176 -7.04 -4.57 -28.68
N ILE A 177 -5.95 -4.35 -27.95
CA ILE A 177 -5.63 -5.04 -26.70
C ILE A 177 -5.88 -4.06 -25.57
N LEU A 178 -6.87 -4.35 -24.71
CA LEU A 178 -7.16 -3.57 -23.52
C LEU A 178 -6.48 -4.21 -22.33
N THR A 179 -5.63 -3.47 -21.62
CA THR A 179 -5.19 -3.86 -20.27
C THR A 179 -6.22 -3.35 -19.28
N ILE A 180 -6.80 -4.28 -18.53
CA ILE A 180 -7.90 -4.02 -17.62
C ILE A 180 -7.53 -4.36 -16.18
N GLU A 181 -8.14 -3.64 -15.24
CA GLU A 181 -7.96 -3.83 -13.80
C GLU A 181 -9.32 -3.95 -13.11
N GLY A 182 -9.47 -4.96 -12.24
CA GLY A 182 -10.70 -5.18 -11.48
C GLY A 182 -10.54 -6.19 -10.34
N ASP A 183 -11.60 -6.36 -9.55
CA ASP A 183 -11.64 -7.41 -8.53
C ASP A 183 -11.73 -8.81 -9.19
N ARG A 184 -11.21 -9.84 -8.50
CA ARG A 184 -11.17 -11.22 -9.01
C ARG A 184 -12.56 -11.74 -9.42
N PRO A 185 -13.63 -11.61 -8.58
CA PRO A 185 -14.98 -12.00 -9.00
C PRO A 185 -15.44 -11.38 -10.33
N SER A 186 -15.22 -10.08 -10.52
CA SER A 186 -15.62 -9.35 -11.72
C SER A 186 -14.82 -9.80 -12.94
N LEU A 187 -13.51 -9.98 -12.82
CA LEU A 187 -12.67 -10.51 -13.89
C LEU A 187 -13.05 -11.95 -14.28
N ASN A 188 -13.35 -12.81 -13.31
CA ASN A 188 -13.80 -14.18 -13.59
C ASN A 188 -15.14 -14.20 -14.34
N ARG A 189 -16.11 -13.39 -13.89
CA ARG A 189 -17.40 -13.24 -14.62
C ARG A 189 -17.19 -12.76 -16.05
N LEU A 190 -16.25 -11.85 -16.25
CA LEU A 190 -15.94 -11.34 -17.58
C LEU A 190 -15.32 -12.43 -18.45
N ARG A 191 -14.28 -13.11 -17.96
CA ARG A 191 -13.62 -14.23 -18.64
C ARG A 191 -14.64 -15.27 -19.11
N ASP A 192 -15.57 -15.63 -18.24
CA ASP A 192 -16.54 -16.69 -18.51
C ASP A 192 -17.64 -16.25 -19.51
N SER A 193 -17.87 -14.95 -19.69
CA SER A 193 -18.94 -14.41 -20.56
C SER A 193 -18.44 -13.86 -21.90
N ILE A 194 -17.20 -13.35 -21.97
CA ILE A 194 -16.76 -12.51 -23.07
C ILE A 194 -16.74 -13.22 -24.43
N GLY A 195 -16.31 -14.48 -24.49
CA GLY A 195 -16.28 -15.26 -25.74
C GLY A 195 -17.67 -15.69 -26.24
N THR A 196 -18.69 -15.65 -25.37
CA THR A 196 -20.09 -15.89 -25.76
C THR A 196 -20.73 -14.61 -26.28
N LEU A 197 -20.38 -13.46 -25.68
CA LEU A 197 -20.93 -12.16 -26.06
C LEU A 197 -20.28 -11.59 -27.32
N PHE A 198 -18.99 -11.88 -27.53
CA PHE A 198 -18.19 -11.32 -28.63
C PHE A 198 -17.35 -12.42 -29.29
N HIS A 199 -17.67 -12.75 -30.53
CA HIS A 199 -17.00 -13.85 -31.26
C HIS A 199 -15.52 -13.62 -31.56
N LYS A 200 -15.03 -12.38 -31.48
CA LYS A 200 -13.62 -12.01 -31.69
C LYS A 200 -13.00 -11.34 -30.47
N ALA A 201 -13.43 -11.74 -29.28
CA ALA A 201 -12.83 -11.28 -28.04
C ALA A 201 -12.22 -12.45 -27.26
N GLU A 202 -10.99 -12.26 -26.80
CA GLU A 202 -10.24 -13.23 -26.00
C GLU A 202 -9.77 -12.59 -24.70
N PHE A 203 -10.03 -13.28 -23.59
CA PHE A 203 -9.54 -12.91 -22.27
C PHE A 203 -8.23 -13.64 -21.99
N HIS A 204 -7.22 -12.88 -21.60
CA HIS A 204 -5.92 -13.39 -21.19
C HIS A 204 -5.67 -12.94 -19.76
N GLU A 205 -5.47 -13.89 -18.85
CA GLU A 205 -4.92 -13.56 -17.53
C GLU A 205 -3.53 -12.94 -17.77
N ALA A 206 -3.24 -11.84 -17.09
CA ALA A 206 -1.91 -11.28 -17.16
C ALA A 206 -0.95 -12.27 -16.48
N GLU A 207 -0.21 -13.05 -17.25
CA GLU A 207 1.01 -13.66 -16.72
C GLU A 207 1.94 -12.50 -16.33
N PHE A 208 2.40 -12.50 -15.08
CA PHE A 208 3.39 -11.54 -14.60
C PHE A 208 4.69 -11.74 -15.38
N GLN A 209 4.78 -11.10 -16.54
CA GLN A 209 6.07 -10.85 -17.17
C GLN A 209 6.61 -9.57 -16.55
N ASN A 210 7.62 -9.73 -15.69
CA ASN A 210 8.71 -8.76 -15.62
C ASN A 210 9.16 -8.49 -17.05
N ALA A 211 8.71 -7.39 -17.63
CA ALA A 211 9.19 -6.91 -18.91
C ALA A 211 9.74 -5.50 -18.65
N GLU A 212 11.02 -5.47 -18.29
CA GLU A 212 11.89 -4.44 -18.81
C GLU A 212 11.70 -4.41 -20.35
N PHE A 213 11.29 -3.25 -20.86
CA PHE A 213 11.58 -2.84 -22.23
C PHE A 213 12.63 -1.73 -22.15
#